data_AF-A0A8H7PVH0-F1
#
_entry.id   AF-A0A8H7PVH0-F1
#
_cell.length_a   1.000
_cell.length_b   1.000
_cell.length_c   1.000
_cell.angle_alpha   90.00
_cell.angle_beta   90.00
_cell.angle_gamma   90.00
#
_symmetry.space_group_name_H-M   'P 1'
#
loop_
_entity.id
_entity.type
_entity.pdbx_description
1 polymer ?
#
loop_
_entity_poly.entity_id
_entity_poly.type
_entity_poly.pdbx_seq_one_letter_code
_entity_poly.pdbx_strand_id
1 'polypeptide(L)'
;MQNRRQWSTYGLLIAIRLLFSLLPGYIQPDEFFQSPEIMAGSVFDLEVFTPWEFDPAAPARSIVPPLLTTGIPFYAYKFVHQGFLPYQDQGIGNSYYDW
;
A
#
# COMPACT_ATOMS: atom_id res chain seq x y z
N MET A 1 4.63 -16.03 -43.37
CA MET A 1 4.99 -14.61 -43.03
C MET A 1 4.01 -13.95 -42.05
N GLN A 2 2.77 -14.41 -41.91
CA GLN A 2 1.72 -13.86 -41.01
C GLN A 2 2.14 -13.75 -39.53
N ASN A 3 2.79 -14.78 -38.98
CA ASN A 3 3.03 -14.90 -37.54
C ASN A 3 3.98 -13.81 -37.00
N ARG A 4 5.06 -13.47 -37.72
CA ARG A 4 6.06 -12.49 -37.22
C ARG A 4 5.46 -11.09 -37.01
N ARG A 5 4.49 -10.72 -37.86
CA ARG A 5 3.79 -9.44 -37.76
C ARG A 5 2.87 -9.40 -36.53
N GLN A 6 2.19 -10.49 -36.21
CA GLN A 6 1.33 -10.59 -35.02
C GLN A 6 2.14 -10.51 -33.71
N TRP A 7 3.28 -11.20 -33.62
CA TRP A 7 4.18 -11.10 -32.46
C TRP A 7 4.72 -9.68 -32.26
N SER A 8 5.06 -8.99 -33.36
CA SER A 8 5.50 -7.59 -33.29
C SER A 8 4.38 -6.66 -32.82
N THR A 9 3.15 -6.82 -33.33
CA THR A 9 1.99 -6.05 -32.86
C THR A 9 1.68 -6.35 -31.40
N TYR A 10 1.76 -7.60 -30.99
CA TYR A 10 1.55 -8.01 -29.61
C TYR A 10 2.60 -7.42 -28.66
N GLY A 11 3.88 -7.48 -29.03
CA GLY A 11 4.96 -6.85 -28.27
C GLY A 11 4.79 -5.33 -28.15
N LEU A 12 4.39 -4.66 -29.23
CA LEU A 12 4.07 -3.22 -29.19
C LEU A 12 2.91 -2.93 -28.23
N LEU A 13 1.84 -3.72 -28.24
CA LEU A 13 0.72 -3.55 -27.33
C LEU A 13 1.12 -3.77 -25.86
N ILE A 14 2.03 -4.71 -25.58
CA ILE A 14 2.61 -4.88 -24.24
C ILE A 14 3.39 -3.64 -23.84
N ALA A 15 4.26 -3.13 -24.70
CA ALA A 15 5.05 -1.93 -24.42
C ALA A 15 4.16 -0.71 -24.14
N ILE A 16 3.10 -0.52 -24.93
CA ILE A 16 2.10 0.53 -24.72
C ILE A 16 1.40 0.37 -23.36
N ARG A 17 1.00 -0.84 -22.98
CA ARG A 17 0.39 -1.10 -21.66
C ARG A 17 1.34 -0.74 -20.52
N LEU A 18 2.60 -1.18 -20.59
CA LEU A 18 3.60 -0.88 -19.57
C LEU A 18 3.86 0.63 -19.47
N LEU A 19 3.93 1.32 -20.61
CA LEU A 19 4.08 2.77 -20.63
C LEU A 19 2.91 3.47 -19.91
N PHE A 20 1.66 3.10 -20.22
CA PHE A 20 0.50 3.67 -19.55
C PHE A 20 0.41 3.30 -18.07
N SER A 21 0.83 2.10 -17.66
CA SER A 21 0.88 1.71 -16.25
C SER A 21 1.91 2.50 -15.43
N LEU A 22 2.94 3.06 -16.07
CA LEU A 22 3.96 3.87 -15.42
C LEU A 22 3.65 5.38 -15.42
N LEU A 23 2.66 5.82 -16.20
CA LEU A 23 2.20 7.20 -16.15
C LEU A 23 1.46 7.46 -14.83
N PRO A 24 1.53 8.69 -14.30
CA PRO A 24 0.76 9.06 -13.12
C PRO A 24 -0.74 8.99 -13.45
N GLY A 25 -1.41 8.01 -12.85
CA GLY A 25 -2.88 7.97 -12.78
C GLY A 25 -3.37 8.89 -11.67
N TYR A 26 -4.60 9.40 -11.82
CA TYR A 26 -5.27 10.03 -10.69
C TYR A 26 -5.57 8.94 -9.66
N ILE A 27 -4.91 9.00 -8.51
CA ILE A 27 -5.25 8.18 -7.35
C ILE A 27 -6.32 8.91 -6.56
N GLN A 28 -7.39 8.21 -6.21
CA GLN A 28 -8.42 8.86 -5.39
C GLN A 28 -7.84 9.14 -4.01
N PRO A 29 -8.21 10.27 -3.37
CA PRO A 29 -7.61 10.67 -2.10
C PRO A 29 -7.84 9.62 -1.01
N ASP A 30 -9.00 8.98 -0.97
CA ASP A 30 -9.30 7.88 -0.05
C ASP A 30 -8.35 6.69 -0.26
N GLU A 31 -8.07 6.29 -1.50
CA GLU A 31 -7.11 5.19 -1.78
C GLU A 31 -5.69 5.51 -1.30
N PHE A 32 -5.29 6.78 -1.36
CA PHE A 32 -4.01 7.24 -0.87
C PHE A 32 -3.91 7.20 0.66
N PHE A 33 -4.97 7.57 1.39
CA PHE A 33 -4.98 7.56 2.86
C PHE A 33 -5.26 6.19 3.45
N GLN A 34 -5.96 5.32 2.71
CA GLN A 34 -6.33 3.98 3.15
C GLN A 34 -5.12 3.03 3.26
N SER A 35 -4.12 3.19 2.38
CA SER A 35 -2.94 2.31 2.36
C SER A 35 -2.03 2.51 3.60
N PRO A 36 -1.72 3.76 4.02
CA PRO A 36 -1.00 4.02 5.26
C PRO A 36 -1.72 3.58 6.53
N GLU A 37 -3.03 3.78 6.63
CA GLU A 37 -3.77 3.47 7.86
C GLU A 37 -3.68 1.97 8.21
N ILE A 38 -3.99 1.10 7.24
CA ILE A 38 -3.95 -0.36 7.41
C ILE A 38 -2.51 -0.84 7.69
N MET A 39 -1.53 -0.26 6.98
CA MET A 39 -0.13 -0.59 7.20
C MET A 39 0.36 -0.11 8.57
N ALA A 40 -0.12 1.04 9.06
CA ALA A 40 0.26 1.56 10.36
C ALA A 40 -0.27 0.66 11.48
N GLY A 41 -1.53 0.22 11.38
CA GLY A 41 -2.11 -0.76 12.30
C GLY A 41 -1.32 -2.07 12.31
N SER A 42 -0.96 -2.60 11.14
CA SER A 42 -0.21 -3.87 11.06
C SER A 42 1.26 -3.78 11.46
N VAL A 43 1.95 -2.65 11.23
CA VAL A 43 3.38 -2.51 11.51
C VAL A 43 3.64 -1.98 12.91
N PHE A 44 2.84 -1.02 13.39
CA PHE A 44 3.03 -0.34 14.67
C PHE A 44 2.05 -0.78 15.76
N ASP A 45 1.18 -1.75 15.47
CA ASP A 45 0.15 -2.24 16.39
C ASP A 45 -0.79 -1.12 16.87
N LEU A 46 -1.09 -0.17 15.99
CA LEU A 46 -2.01 0.93 16.26
C LEU A 46 -3.47 0.50 16.06
N GLU A 47 -4.37 1.07 16.86
CA GLU A 47 -5.80 0.94 16.62
C GLU A 47 -6.18 1.76 15.38
N VAL A 48 -6.68 1.07 14.35
CA VAL A 48 -7.04 1.67 13.05
C VAL A 48 -8.33 1.08 12.52
N PHE A 49 -9.04 1.84 11.70
CA PHE A 49 -10.21 1.32 11.02
C PHE A 49 -9.75 0.45 9.83
N THR A 50 -10.19 -0.82 9.80
CA THR A 50 -9.95 -1.70 8.63
C THR A 50 -11.15 -1.64 7.69
N PRO A 51 -10.99 -1.08 6.49
CA PRO A 51 -12.07 -1.00 5.52
C PRO A 51 -12.41 -2.36 4.93
N TRP A 52 -13.65 -2.48 4.47
CA TRP A 52 -14.20 -3.72 3.92
C TRP A 52 -13.38 -4.25 2.73
N GLU A 53 -12.66 -3.40 1.99
CA GLU A 53 -11.83 -3.84 0.87
C GLU A 53 -10.67 -4.74 1.30
N PHE A 54 -10.24 -4.63 2.55
CA PHE A 54 -9.14 -5.38 3.14
C PHE A 54 -9.60 -6.30 4.28
N ASP A 55 -10.90 -6.51 4.42
CA ASP A 55 -11.46 -7.45 5.39
C ASP A 55 -10.91 -8.86 5.12
N PRO A 56 -10.24 -9.51 6.09
CA PRO A 56 -9.73 -10.87 5.95
C PRO A 56 -10.81 -11.91 5.63
N ALA A 57 -12.07 -11.66 6.00
CA ALA A 57 -13.18 -12.56 5.72
C ALA A 57 -13.61 -12.52 4.23
N ALA A 58 -13.44 -11.38 3.57
CA ALA A 58 -13.86 -11.16 2.18
C ALA A 58 -13.03 -10.07 1.48
N PRO A 59 -11.74 -10.30 1.18
CA PRO A 59 -10.87 -9.25 0.66
C PRO A 59 -11.24 -8.89 -0.78
N ALA A 60 -11.57 -7.62 -1.00
CA ALA A 60 -11.88 -7.08 -2.33
C ALA A 60 -10.65 -6.47 -3.02
N ARG A 61 -9.59 -6.14 -2.27
CA ARG A 61 -8.33 -5.57 -2.76
C ARG A 61 -7.11 -6.36 -2.26
N SER A 62 -6.03 -6.33 -3.04
CA SER A 62 -4.77 -6.94 -2.62
C SER A 62 -4.04 -6.05 -1.62
N ILE A 63 -3.52 -6.66 -0.55
CA ILE A 63 -2.67 -5.98 0.44
C ILE A 63 -1.24 -5.73 -0.06
N VAL A 64 -0.85 -6.34 -1.19
CA VAL A 64 0.52 -6.28 -1.70
C VAL A 64 0.94 -4.86 -2.09
N PRO A 65 0.15 -4.07 -2.86
CA PRO A 65 0.55 -2.70 -3.17
C PRO A 65 0.71 -1.83 -1.92
N PRO A 66 -0.24 -1.77 -0.96
CA PRO A 66 -0.04 -1.04 0.31
C PRO A 66 1.20 -1.49 1.10
N LEU A 67 1.47 -2.79 1.14
CA LEU A 67 2.66 -3.32 1.80
C LEU A 67 3.95 -2.81 1.13
N LEU A 68 4.02 -2.83 -0.20
CA LEU A 68 5.21 -2.38 -0.93
C LEU A 68 5.41 -0.85 -0.84
N THR A 69 4.33 -0.08 -0.95
CA THR A 69 4.41 1.38 -1.01
C THR A 69 4.47 2.04 0.36
N THR A 70 3.89 1.44 1.39
CA THR A 70 3.81 2.03 2.74
C THR A 70 4.31 1.11 3.84
N GLY A 71 3.98 -0.18 3.81
CA GLY A 71 4.42 -1.13 4.82
C GLY A 71 5.94 -1.29 4.90
N ILE A 72 6.63 -1.43 3.76
CA ILE A 72 8.11 -1.51 3.70
C ILE A 72 8.76 -0.25 4.31
N PRO A 73 8.39 0.98 3.90
CA PRO A 73 8.86 2.19 4.57
C PRO A 73 8.61 2.21 6.09
N PHE A 74 7.45 1.72 6.55
CA PHE A 74 7.12 1.65 7.97
C PHE A 74 7.98 0.63 8.71
N TYR A 75 8.21 -0.56 8.15
CA TYR A 75 9.13 -1.53 8.74
C TYR A 75 10.55 -1.00 8.79
N ALA A 76 11.02 -0.32 7.73
CA ALA A 76 12.32 0.33 7.72
C ALA A 76 12.41 1.41 8.82
N TYR A 77 11.38 2.23 8.97
CA TYR A 77 11.29 3.22 10.05
C TYR A 77 11.29 2.57 11.44
N LYS A 78 10.46 1.53 11.65
CA LYS A 78 10.41 0.76 12.90
C LYS A 78 11.77 0.17 13.23
N PHE A 79 12.47 -0.41 12.25
CA PHE A 79 13.80 -0.99 12.42
C PHE A 79 14.84 0.07 12.82
N VAL A 80 14.89 1.20 12.09
CA VAL A 80 15.81 2.30 12.40
C VAL A 80 15.52 2.87 13.78
N HIS A 81 14.24 3.09 14.12
CA HIS A 81 13.87 3.64 15.40
C HIS A 81 14.14 2.65 16.55
N GLN A 82 13.69 1.40 16.47
CA GLN A 82 13.89 0.40 17.51
C GLN A 82 15.38 0.04 17.74
N GLY A 83 16.22 0.18 16.71
CA GLY A 83 17.67 0.01 16.83
C GLY A 83 18.41 1.19 17.47
N PHE A 84 17.81 2.39 17.51
CA PHE A 84 18.47 3.63 17.95
C PHE A 84 17.81 4.30 19.17
N LEU A 85 16.51 4.08 19.39
CA LEU A 85 15.71 4.57 20.51
C LEU A 85 14.64 3.50 20.85
N PRO A 86 14.69 2.86 22.04
CA PRO A 86 13.60 1.98 22.45
C PRO A 86 12.30 2.80 22.43
N TYR A 87 11.36 2.40 21.57
CA TYR A 87 10.05 3.05 21.47
C TYR A 87 9.35 2.88 22.81
N GLN A 88 9.21 3.99 23.53
CA GLN A 88 8.44 4.05 24.76
C GLN A 88 7.04 4.51 24.36
N ASP A 89 6.09 3.58 24.38
CA ASP A 89 4.67 3.88 24.16
C ASP A 89 4.25 4.99 25.14
N GLN A 90 3.92 6.17 24.60
CA GLN A 90 3.50 7.32 25.40
C GLN A 90 2.00 7.30 25.73
N GLY A 91 1.26 6.23 25.43
CA GLY A 91 -0.13 6.09 25.87
C GLY A 91 -1.07 7.18 25.35
N ILE A 92 -0.72 7.84 24.23
CA ILE A 92 -1.50 8.96 23.65
C ILE A 92 -2.70 8.44 22.83
N GLY A 93 -2.89 7.11 22.73
CA GLY A 93 -3.93 6.49 21.90
C GLY A 93 -5.38 6.75 22.32
N ASN A 94 -5.64 7.11 23.57
CA ASN A 94 -7.01 7.12 24.11
C ASN A 94 -7.63 8.51 24.28
N SER A 95 -6.92 9.61 24.00
CA SER A 95 -7.45 10.97 24.26
C SER A 95 -8.19 11.60 23.07
N TYR A 96 -8.15 10.99 21.88
CA TYR A 96 -8.67 11.60 20.64
C TYR A 96 -10.12 11.23 20.32
N TYR A 97 -10.72 10.28 21.04
CA TYR A 97 -12.09 9.80 20.81
C TYR A 97 -13.07 10.12 21.97
N ASP A 98 -12.67 10.98 22.90
CA ASP A 98 -13.59 11.55 23.90
C ASP A 98 -14.31 12.77 23.29
N TRP A 99 -15.44 12.52 22.63
CA TRP A 99 -16.50 13.51 22.34
C TRP A 99 -17.88 12.88 22.53
#